data_AF-A0A1B8TGY2-F1
#
_entry.id   AF-A0A1B8TGY2-F1
#
_cell.length_a   1.000
_cell.length_b   1.000
_cell.length_c   1.000
_cell.angle_alpha   90.00
_cell.angle_beta   90.00
_cell.angle_gamma   90.00
#
_symmetry.space_group_name_H-M   'P 1'
#
loop_
_entity.id
_entity.type
_entity.pdbx_description
1 polymer ?
#
loop_
_entity_poly.entity_id
_entity_poly.type
_entity_poly.pdbx_seq_one_letter_code
_entity_poly.pdbx_strand_id
1 'polypeptide(L)'
;MDDRLTKTRFINALVKEHEDIQANRKRLGKETFAGYLKIEVDVHPRRATCLLIIRGNIVGTYWMIHDTGLPTTPDGMRKAHHLAVDIVFKAVQRISAKTGEPASIEILPMSYYEPWYAAKAEPEKVEH
;
A
#
# COMPACT_ATOMS: atom_id res chain seq x y z
N MET A 1 22.26 -11.06 1.40
CA MET A 1 21.54 -10.02 2.16
C MET A 1 20.24 -9.76 1.44
N ASP A 2 19.15 -10.34 1.94
CA ASP A 2 17.82 -10.21 1.37
C ASP A 2 17.23 -8.89 1.89
N ASP A 3 17.34 -7.82 1.11
CA ASP A 3 16.91 -6.46 1.47
C ASP A 3 15.38 -6.31 1.38
N ARG A 4 14.65 -7.37 1.80
CA ARG A 4 13.20 -7.34 1.95
C ARG A 4 12.89 -6.40 3.11
N LEU A 5 12.35 -5.23 2.79
CA LEU A 5 11.77 -4.30 3.77
C LEU A 5 10.87 -5.09 4.72
N THR A 6 11.22 -5.14 6.01
CA THR A 6 10.36 -5.75 7.02
C THR A 6 9.10 -4.90 7.20
N LYS A 7 7.98 -5.50 7.66
CA LYS A 7 6.73 -4.78 8.00
C LYS A 7 6.99 -3.51 8.82
N THR A 8 7.94 -3.58 9.75
CA THR A 8 8.36 -2.44 10.59
C THR A 8 9.00 -1.31 9.79
N ARG A 9 9.93 -1.61 8.88
CA ARG A 9 10.56 -0.57 8.04
C ARG A 9 9.54 0.10 7.13
N PHE A 10 8.58 -0.66 6.59
CA PHE A 10 7.50 -0.13 5.76
C PHE A 10 6.53 0.78 6.55
N ILE A 11 6.22 0.44 7.81
CA ILE A 11 5.45 1.34 8.70
C ILE A 11 6.23 2.62 8.99
N ASN A 12 7.52 2.50 9.33
CA ASN A 12 8.35 3.67 9.64
C ASN A 12 8.47 4.61 8.44
N ALA A 13 8.55 4.04 7.23
CA ALA A 13 8.48 4.77 5.99
C ALA A 13 7.21 5.61 5.85
N LEU A 14 6.02 5.00 6.03
CA LEU A 14 4.74 5.73 5.98
C LEU A 14 4.71 6.89 6.98
N VAL A 15 5.20 6.66 8.20
CA VAL A 15 5.27 7.70 9.24
C VAL A 15 6.17 8.84 8.80
N LYS A 16 7.38 8.52 8.32
CA LYS A 16 8.36 9.52 7.88
C LYS A 16 7.84 10.35 6.71
N GLU A 17 7.26 9.70 5.69
CA GLU A 17 6.70 10.39 4.54
C GLU A 17 5.57 11.34 4.96
N HIS A 18 4.74 10.93 5.93
CA HIS A 18 3.71 11.81 6.46
C HIS A 18 4.30 13.03 7.18
N GLU A 19 5.34 12.84 8.00
CA GLU A 19 6.07 13.92 8.68
C GLU A 19 6.65 14.92 7.66
N ASP A 20 7.29 14.42 6.59
CA ASP A 20 7.90 15.24 5.54
C ASP A 20 6.84 16.02 4.74
N ILE A 21 5.69 15.40 4.46
CA ILE A 21 4.53 16.06 3.88
C ILE A 21 4.02 17.17 4.82
N GLN A 22 3.85 16.89 6.12
CA GLN A 22 3.41 17.86 7.13
C GLN A 22 4.36 19.05 7.25
N ALA A 23 5.67 18.81 7.29
CA ALA A 23 6.68 19.86 7.35
C ALA A 23 6.60 20.77 6.11
N ASN A 24 6.45 20.20 4.92
CA ASN A 24 6.28 20.97 3.69
C ASN A 24 4.97 21.79 3.67
N ARG A 25 3.88 21.26 4.22
CA ARG A 25 2.60 21.96 4.37
C ARG A 25 2.75 23.21 5.24
N LYS A 26 3.32 23.04 6.43
CA LYS A 26 3.59 24.13 7.38
C LYS A 26 4.49 25.20 6.77
N ARG A 27 5.52 24.79 6.00
CA ARG A 27 6.42 25.70 5.29
C ARG A 27 5.73 26.50 4.18
N LEU A 28 4.79 25.90 3.46
CA LEU A 28 4.13 26.51 2.30
C LEU A 28 2.80 27.20 2.63
N GLY A 29 2.34 27.15 3.88
CA GLY A 29 1.08 27.76 4.32
C GLY A 29 -0.17 27.21 3.62
N LYS A 30 -0.11 25.97 3.13
CA LYS A 30 -1.22 25.33 2.40
C LYS A 30 -2.01 24.42 3.34
N GLU A 31 -3.32 24.60 3.39
CA GLU A 31 -4.21 23.54 3.85
C GLU A 31 -4.11 22.37 2.90
N THR A 32 -4.18 21.18 3.46
CA THR A 32 -3.91 19.97 2.72
C THR A 32 -4.85 18.89 3.16
N PHE A 33 -5.64 18.48 2.18
CA PHE A 33 -6.67 17.48 2.29
C PHE A 33 -6.16 16.16 2.89
N ALA A 34 -7.09 15.40 3.47
CA ALA A 34 -6.92 14.02 3.87
C ALA A 34 -6.41 13.17 2.69
N GLY A 35 -5.51 12.21 2.94
CA GLY A 35 -5.13 11.18 1.96
C GLY A 35 -4.01 11.51 0.96
N TYR A 36 -2.89 12.10 1.39
CA TYR A 36 -1.71 12.28 0.50
C TYR A 36 -0.92 11.00 0.24
N LEU A 37 -1.05 10.03 1.15
CA LEU A 37 -0.42 8.73 1.03
C LEU A 37 -1.50 7.70 0.72
N LYS A 38 -1.18 6.86 -0.25
CA LYS A 38 -1.95 5.70 -0.68
C LYS A 38 -1.09 4.47 -0.52
N ILE A 39 -1.69 3.36 -0.12
CA ILE A 39 -1.11 2.03 -0.25
C ILE A 39 -1.84 1.28 -1.35
N GLU A 40 -1.06 0.64 -2.20
CA GLU A 40 -1.52 -0.24 -3.26
C GLU A 40 -1.01 -1.65 -2.98
N VAL A 41 -1.89 -2.64 -3.12
CA VAL A 41 -1.47 -4.04 -3.25
C VAL A 41 -1.19 -4.26 -4.73
N ASP A 42 0.06 -4.47 -5.10
CA ASP A 42 0.44 -4.78 -6.47
C ASP A 42 0.59 -6.30 -6.68
N VAL A 43 -0.10 -6.85 -7.68
CA VAL A 43 0.20 -8.15 -8.25
C VAL A 43 0.70 -8.03 -9.67
N HIS A 44 1.98 -8.32 -9.85
CA HIS A 44 2.59 -8.33 -11.16
C HIS A 44 2.59 -9.76 -11.73
N PRO A 45 2.17 -9.99 -12.98
CA PRO A 45 2.15 -11.33 -13.61
C PRO A 45 3.54 -11.98 -13.77
N ARG A 46 4.62 -11.27 -13.43
CA ARG A 46 6.01 -11.75 -13.48
C ARG A 46 6.62 -11.92 -12.08
N ARG A 47 5.84 -11.67 -11.02
CA ARG A 47 6.25 -11.82 -9.62
C ARG A 47 5.49 -13.02 -9.04
N ALA A 48 6.15 -13.77 -8.17
CA ALA A 48 5.53 -14.88 -7.46
C ALA A 48 4.69 -14.41 -6.25
N THR A 49 4.96 -13.19 -5.74
CA THR A 49 4.39 -12.65 -4.51
C THR A 49 3.71 -11.29 -4.71
N CYS A 50 2.69 -11.03 -3.89
CA CYS A 50 2.02 -9.74 -3.80
C CYS A 50 2.96 -8.71 -3.16
N LEU A 51 2.93 -7.49 -3.64
CA LEU A 51 3.72 -6.38 -3.15
C LEU A 51 2.80 -5.33 -2.51
N LEU A 52 3.30 -4.59 -1.52
CA LEU A 52 2.69 -3.34 -1.07
C LEU A 52 3.54 -2.18 -1.54
N ILE A 53 2.89 -1.17 -2.10
CA ILE A 53 3.56 0.00 -2.65
C ILE A 53 2.99 1.26 -1.99
N ILE A 54 3.88 2.13 -1.49
CA ILE A 54 3.49 3.47 -1.04
C ILE A 54 3.43 4.40 -2.24
N ARG A 55 2.30 5.07 -2.42
CA ARG A 55 2.04 6.05 -3.47
C ARG A 55 1.80 7.42 -2.85
N GLY A 56 2.54 8.43 -3.30
CA GLY A 56 2.24 9.82 -3.00
C GLY A 56 1.25 10.41 -4.01
N ASN A 57 0.36 11.31 -3.57
CA ASN A 57 -0.54 12.06 -4.46
C ASN A 57 0.16 13.18 -5.28
N ILE A 58 1.45 13.43 -5.05
CA ILE A 58 2.26 14.34 -5.88
C ILE A 58 3.01 13.50 -6.91
N VAL A 59 2.87 13.88 -8.18
CA VAL A 59 3.42 13.17 -9.36
C VAL A 59 4.91 12.90 -9.18
N GLY A 60 5.32 11.63 -9.33
CA GLY A 60 6.72 11.27 -9.54
C GLY A 60 7.28 10.12 -8.73
N THR A 61 6.60 9.60 -7.70
CA THR A 61 7.30 8.74 -6.75
C THR A 61 6.50 7.56 -6.22
N TYR A 62 6.90 6.38 -6.72
CA TYR A 62 6.81 5.11 -6.02
C TYR A 62 7.94 5.13 -4.99
N TRP A 63 7.64 5.30 -3.71
CA TRP A 63 8.70 5.57 -2.72
C TRP A 63 9.33 4.30 -2.18
N MET A 64 8.52 3.27 -1.89
CA MET A 64 8.99 2.00 -1.32
C MET A 64 8.05 0.84 -1.68
N ILE A 65 8.66 -0.34 -1.85
CA ILE A 65 8.00 -1.60 -2.15
C ILE A 65 8.27 -2.57 -1.00
N HIS A 66 7.22 -3.18 -0.45
CA HIS A 66 7.31 -4.27 0.52
C HIS A 66 6.82 -5.57 -0.13
N ASP A 67 7.70 -6.56 -0.24
CA ASP A 67 7.29 -7.91 -0.61
C ASP A 67 6.59 -8.58 0.58
N THR A 68 5.32 -8.92 0.39
CA THR A 68 4.50 -9.52 1.45
C THR A 68 4.83 -10.99 1.71
N GLY A 69 5.52 -11.66 0.78
CA GLY A 69 5.69 -13.11 0.77
C GLY A 69 4.40 -13.89 0.47
N LEU A 70 3.27 -13.22 0.25
CA LEU A 70 1.99 -13.84 -0.06
C LEU A 70 1.93 -14.13 -1.56
N PRO A 71 1.46 -15.30 -2.00
CA PRO A 71 1.46 -15.65 -3.43
C PRO A 71 0.54 -14.73 -4.24
N THR A 72 0.86 -14.51 -5.52
CA THR A 72 -0.02 -13.79 -6.47
C THR A 72 -1.23 -14.64 -6.87
N THR A 73 -2.12 -14.90 -5.92
CA THR A 73 -3.37 -15.65 -6.08
C THR A 73 -4.53 -14.84 -5.47
N PRO A 74 -5.80 -15.16 -5.78
CA PRO A 74 -6.96 -14.53 -5.14
C PRO A 74 -6.88 -14.46 -3.61
N ASP A 75 -6.50 -15.57 -2.97
CA ASP A 75 -6.36 -15.65 -1.52
C ASP A 75 -5.14 -14.86 -1.01
N GLY A 76 -4.01 -14.94 -1.71
CA GLY A 76 -2.81 -14.18 -1.35
C GLY A 76 -3.01 -12.67 -1.45
N MET A 77 -3.74 -12.21 -2.47
CA MET A 77 -4.14 -10.80 -2.62
C MET A 77 -5.05 -10.34 -1.49
N ARG A 78 -6.06 -11.14 -1.12
CA ARG A 78 -6.95 -10.83 0.01
C ARG A 78 -6.16 -10.69 1.31
N LYS A 79 -5.23 -11.61 1.56
CA LYS A 79 -4.32 -11.56 2.71
C LYS A 79 -3.40 -10.34 2.66
N ALA A 80 -2.91 -9.97 1.48
CA ALA A 80 -2.06 -8.80 1.29
C ALA A 80 -2.84 -7.50 1.54
N HIS A 81 -4.11 -7.46 1.15
CA HIS A 81 -5.00 -6.35 1.47
C HIS A 81 -5.28 -6.24 2.98
N HIS A 82 -5.54 -7.34 3.68
CA HIS A 82 -5.66 -7.30 5.15
C HIS A 82 -4.35 -6.83 5.82
N LEU A 83 -3.20 -7.27 5.30
CA LEU A 83 -1.90 -6.80 5.75
C LEU A 83 -1.72 -5.29 5.53
N ALA A 84 -2.17 -4.77 4.39
CA ALA A 84 -2.17 -3.33 4.11
C ALA A 84 -3.02 -2.56 5.14
N VAL A 85 -4.22 -3.04 5.46
CA VAL A 85 -5.10 -2.44 6.48
C VAL A 85 -4.40 -2.38 7.84
N ASP A 86 -3.80 -3.48 8.30
CA ASP A 86 -3.05 -3.54 9.56
C ASP A 86 -1.90 -2.53 9.61
N ILE A 87 -1.17 -2.41 8.50
CA ILE A 87 -0.03 -1.49 8.35
C ILE A 87 -0.51 -0.04 8.42
N VAL A 88 -1.56 0.30 7.68
CA VAL A 88 -2.18 1.63 7.67
C VAL A 88 -2.65 2.00 9.06
N PHE A 89 -3.37 1.12 9.74
CA PHE A 89 -3.86 1.37 11.09
C PHE A 89 -2.71 1.68 12.06
N LYS A 90 -1.66 0.87 12.05
CA LYS A 90 -0.46 1.10 12.88
C LYS A 90 0.27 2.40 12.52
N ALA A 91 0.38 2.72 11.23
CA ALA A 91 1.03 3.94 10.78
C ALA A 91 0.24 5.17 11.21
N VAL A 92 -1.09 5.20 11.00
CA VAL A 92 -1.97 6.30 11.41
C VAL A 92 -1.92 6.52 12.93
N GLN A 93 -1.98 5.46 13.73
CA GLN A 93 -1.82 5.57 15.19
C GLN A 93 -0.49 6.22 15.58
N ARG A 94 0.62 5.80 14.96
CA ARG A 94 1.95 6.37 15.23
C ARG A 94 2.07 7.82 14.78
N ILE A 95 1.53 8.16 13.61
CA ILE A 95 1.53 9.52 13.10
C ILE A 95 0.76 10.40 14.06
N SER A 96 -0.49 10.05 14.39
CA SER A 96 -1.33 10.84 15.30
C SER A 96 -0.67 11.04 16.67
N ALA A 97 -0.06 9.99 17.23
CA ALA A 97 0.67 10.09 18.50
C ALA A 97 1.90 11.01 18.44
N LYS A 98 2.56 11.12 17.28
CA LYS A 98 3.76 11.95 17.08
C LYS A 98 3.44 13.40 16.73
N THR A 99 2.46 13.62 15.86
CA THR A 99 2.16 14.93 15.28
C THR A 99 1.06 15.67 16.02
N GLY A 100 0.25 14.96 16.82
CA GLY A 100 -0.94 15.53 17.47
C GLY A 100 -2.08 15.86 16.50
N GLU A 101 -1.96 15.50 15.23
CA GLU A 101 -2.95 15.80 14.18
C GLU A 101 -3.63 14.49 13.70
N PRO A 102 -4.90 14.55 13.26
CA PRO A 102 -5.53 13.43 12.58
C PRO A 102 -4.76 13.06 11.30
N ALA A 103 -4.46 11.77 11.14
CA ALA A 103 -3.80 11.25 9.95
C ALA A 103 -4.70 10.25 9.22
N SER A 104 -4.65 10.27 7.89
CA SER A 104 -5.30 9.27 7.04
C SER A 104 -4.36 8.83 5.93
N ILE A 105 -4.38 7.52 5.65
CA ILE A 105 -3.69 6.88 4.53
C ILE A 105 -4.77 6.09 3.79
N GLU A 106 -4.90 6.32 2.49
CA GLU A 106 -5.88 5.63 1.66
C GLU A 106 -5.35 4.25 1.24
N ILE A 107 -6.23 3.28 1.11
CA ILE A 107 -5.90 1.97 0.52
C ILE A 107 -6.60 1.92 -0.82
N LEU A 108 -5.83 1.78 -1.90
CA LEU A 108 -6.39 1.77 -3.24
C LEU A 108 -7.26 0.52 -3.43
N PRO A 109 -8.44 0.68 -4.05
CA PRO A 109 -9.32 -0.45 -4.32
C PRO A 109 -8.65 -1.42 -5.29
N MET A 110 -8.90 -2.71 -5.08
CA MET A 110 -8.39 -3.81 -5.90
C MET A 110 -9.03 -3.91 -7.29
N SER A 111 -9.86 -2.92 -7.70
CA SER A 111 -10.63 -2.95 -8.95
C SER A 111 -9.76 -3.11 -10.19
N TYR A 112 -8.49 -2.68 -10.12
CA TYR A 112 -7.50 -2.90 -11.17
C TYR A 112 -7.30 -4.39 -11.53
N TYR A 113 -7.56 -5.32 -10.60
CA TYR A 113 -7.39 -6.75 -10.82
C TYR A 113 -8.66 -7.48 -11.25
N GLU A 114 -9.79 -6.80 -11.39
CA GLU A 114 -11.05 -7.41 -11.84
C GLU A 114 -10.91 -8.19 -13.16
N PRO A 115 -10.21 -7.69 -14.20
CA PRO A 115 -9.98 -8.46 -15.43
C PRO A 115 -9.11 -9.70 -15.20
N TRP A 116 -8.15 -9.63 -14.28
CA TRP A 116 -7.30 -10.77 -13.93
C TRP A 116 -8.09 -11.86 -13.20
N TYR A 117 -9.02 -11.47 -12.31
CA TYR A 117 -9.96 -12.39 -11.68
C TYR A 117 -10.87 -13.06 -12.72
N ALA A 118 -11.44 -12.29 -13.65
CA ALA A 118 -12.32 -12.81 -14.69
C ALA A 118 -11.61 -13.88 -15.55
N ALA A 119 -10.36 -13.62 -15.95
CA ALA A 119 -9.56 -14.56 -16.76
C ALA A 119 -9.12 -15.82 -16.01
N LYS A 120 -9.10 -15.81 -14.67
CA LYS A 120 -8.72 -16.97 -13.84
C LYS A 120 -9.91 -17.73 -13.25
N ALA A 121 -11.12 -17.17 -13.36
CA ALA A 121 -12.37 -17.78 -12.91
C ALA A 121 -13.06 -18.62 -14.01
N GLU A 122 -12.55 -18.64 -15.24
CA GLU A 122 -13.05 -19.54 -16.27
C GLU A 122 -12.78 -20.99 -15.84
N PRO A 123 -13.83 -21.83 -15.64
CA PRO A 123 -13.63 -23.24 -15.37
C PRO A 123 -12.91 -23.86 -16.56
N GLU A 124 -11.93 -24.72 -16.29
CA GLU A 124 -11.34 -25.60 -17.31
C GLU A 124 -12.48 -26.16 -18.16
N LYS A 125 -12.47 -25.87 -19.46
CA LYS A 125 -13.34 -26.58 -20.40
C LYS A 125 -12.97 -28.04 -20.27
N VAL A 126 -13.78 -28.79 -19.54
CA VAL A 126 -13.72 -30.24 -19.54
C VAL A 126 -14.14 -30.66 -20.94
N GLU A 127 -13.14 -30.91 -21.80
CA GLU A 127 -13.39 -31.60 -23.06
C GLU A 127 -13.85 -33.02 -22.71
N HIS A 128 -15.07 -33.35 -23.12
CA HIS A 128 -15.62 -34.70 -23.10
C HIS A 128 -15.30 -35.43 -24.41
#